data_AF-A0A7X7NZJ0-F1
#
_entry.id   AF-A0A7X7NZJ0-F1
#
_cell.length_a   1.000
_cell.length_b   1.000
_cell.length_c   1.000
_cell.angle_alpha   90.00
_cell.angle_beta   90.00
_cell.angle_gamma   90.00
#
_symmetry.space_group_name_H-M   'P 1'
#
loop_
_entity.id
_entity.type
_entity.pdbx_description
1 polymer ?
#
loop_
_entity_poly.entity_id
_entity_poly.type
_entity_poly.pdbx_seq_one_letter_code
_entity_poly.pdbx_strand_id
1 'polypeptide(L)'
;MRVFLNGKEIKFVDGGYEYVFTKPYSKHKSEVIEKEFGQLTIQLYDNGVQIRTLVTRDEINTLINRDVRVDFANRKIYILDNDRDENG
;
A
#
# COMPACT_ATOMS: atom_id res chain seq x y z
N MET A 1 2.30 17.74 -3.59
CA MET A 1 1.79 16.37 -3.48
C MET A 1 2.06 15.86 -2.07
N ARG A 2 1.00 15.69 -1.27
CA ARG A 2 1.09 15.06 0.07
C ARG A 2 0.92 13.56 -0.08
N VAL A 3 1.58 12.75 0.75
CA VAL A 3 1.49 11.29 0.68
C VAL A 3 1.08 10.75 2.03
N PHE A 4 0.04 9.93 2.05
CA PHE A 4 -0.46 9.27 3.24
C PHE A 4 -0.38 7.76 3.06
N LEU A 5 0.11 7.07 4.10
CA LEU A 5 0.12 5.62 4.19
C LEU A 5 -0.58 5.23 5.49
N ASN A 6 -1.69 4.47 5.39
CA ASN A 6 -2.52 4.06 6.51
C ASN A 6 -2.88 5.25 7.44
N GLY A 7 -3.23 6.38 6.84
CA GLY A 7 -3.61 7.61 7.56
C GLY A 7 -2.45 8.43 8.13
N LYS A 8 -1.19 8.00 8.00
CA LYS A 8 -0.01 8.76 8.42
C LYS A 8 0.65 9.46 7.24
N GLU A 9 0.94 10.75 7.37
CA GLU A 9 1.69 11.49 6.36
C GLU A 9 3.14 10.98 6.31
N ILE A 10 3.62 10.70 5.10
CA ILE A 10 4.99 10.24 4.83
C ILE A 10 5.66 11.15 3.79
N LYS A 11 6.98 11.09 3.72
CA LYS A 11 7.75 11.86 2.75
C LYS A 11 7.41 11.43 1.32
N PHE A 12 7.05 12.38 0.46
CA PHE A 12 6.98 12.16 -0.98
C PHE A 12 8.37 11.85 -1.53
N VAL A 13 8.46 10.81 -2.37
CA VAL A 13 9.69 10.39 -3.01
C VAL A 13 9.41 10.14 -4.47
N ASP A 14 10.21 10.76 -5.34
CA ASP A 14 10.11 10.56 -6.78
C ASP A 14 10.46 9.10 -7.14
N GLY A 15 9.65 8.49 -8.00
CA GLY A 15 9.66 7.04 -8.27
C GLY A 15 8.95 6.17 -7.22
N GLY A 16 8.47 6.75 -6.11
CA GLY A 16 7.69 6.04 -5.08
C GLY A 16 8.50 5.16 -4.14
N TYR A 17 7.78 4.31 -3.40
CA TYR A 17 8.34 3.29 -2.51
C TYR A 17 8.09 1.90 -3.10
N GLU A 18 9.04 0.98 -2.91
CA GLU A 18 8.89 -0.42 -3.24
C GLU A 18 8.12 -1.15 -2.13
N TYR A 19 7.07 -1.90 -2.50
CA TYR A 19 6.37 -2.78 -1.55
C TYR A 19 7.14 -4.09 -1.37
N VAL A 20 7.52 -4.40 -0.13
CA VAL A 20 8.19 -5.65 0.24
C VAL A 20 7.24 -6.49 1.07
N PHE A 21 6.87 -7.66 0.56
CA PHE A 21 5.93 -8.57 1.21
C PHE A 21 6.71 -9.55 2.08
N THR A 22 6.42 -9.59 3.37
CA THR A 22 7.02 -10.56 4.30
C THR A 22 6.48 -11.97 4.07
N LYS A 23 5.18 -12.10 3.78
CA LYS A 23 4.54 -13.34 3.32
C LYS A 23 4.51 -13.38 1.79
N PRO A 24 5.05 -14.43 1.14
CA PRO A 24 5.05 -14.52 -0.32
C PRO A 24 3.62 -14.58 -0.88
N TYR A 25 3.46 -14.12 -2.12
CA TYR A 25 2.24 -14.26 -2.92
C TYR A 25 2.63 -14.81 -4.30
N SER A 26 1.69 -15.47 -4.98
CA SER A 26 1.93 -15.99 -6.35
C SER A 26 1.09 -15.26 -7.38
N LYS A 27 -0.11 -14.83 -7.00
CA LYS A 27 -1.06 -14.16 -7.85
C LYS A 27 -1.48 -12.84 -7.23
N HIS A 28 -1.72 -11.88 -8.10
CA HIS A 28 -2.39 -10.65 -7.73
C HIS A 28 -3.31 -10.21 -8.86
N LYS A 29 -4.29 -9.38 -8.53
CA LYS A 29 -5.14 -8.65 -9.47
C LYS A 29 -4.99 -7.17 -9.18
N SER A 30 -4.99 -6.37 -10.24
CA SER A 30 -4.98 -4.92 -10.15
C SER A 30 -6.15 -4.36 -10.95
N GLU A 31 -6.85 -3.40 -10.37
CA GLU A 31 -7.95 -2.67 -11.00
C GLU A 31 -7.67 -1.17 -10.86
N VAL A 32 -7.89 -0.44 -11.95
CA VAL A 32 -7.80 1.02 -11.98
C VAL A 32 -9.19 1.57 -12.26
N ILE A 33 -9.65 2.46 -11.38
CA ILE A 33 -10.95 3.10 -11.45
C ILE A 33 -10.73 4.60 -11.53
N GLU A 34 -11.07 5.17 -12.69
CA GLU A 34 -11.10 6.61 -12.87
C GLU A 34 -12.23 7.24 -12.04
N LYS A 35 -11.95 8.35 -11.38
CA LYS A 35 -12.89 9.19 -10.62
C LYS A 35 -12.77 10.63 -11.11
N GLU A 36 -13.81 11.42 -10.92
CA GLU A 36 -13.80 12.85 -11.29
C GLU A 36 -12.65 13.63 -10.62
N PHE A 37 -12.25 13.21 -9.42
CA PHE A 37 -11.23 13.86 -8.59
C PHE A 37 -9.87 13.15 -8.59
N GLY A 38 -9.70 12.07 -9.36
CA GLY A 38 -8.44 11.31 -9.36
C GLY A 38 -8.58 9.87 -9.83
N GLN A 39 -7.55 9.07 -9.56
CA GLN A 39 -7.48 7.67 -9.96
C GLN A 39 -7.36 6.78 -8.72
N LEU A 40 -8.26 5.80 -8.60
CA LEU A 40 -8.20 4.78 -7.55
C LEU A 40 -7.62 3.49 -8.13
N THR A 41 -6.50 3.03 -7.59
CA THR A 41 -5.92 1.72 -7.89
C THR A 41 -6.21 0.76 -6.74
N ILE A 42 -6.75 -0.42 -7.04
CA ILE A 42 -7.03 -1.49 -6.07
C ILE A 42 -6.18 -2.70 -6.47
N GLN A 43 -5.38 -3.20 -5.55
CA GLN A 43 -4.55 -4.40 -5.74
C GLN A 43 -4.92 -5.45 -4.69
N LEU A 44 -5.23 -6.65 -5.16
CA LEU A 44 -5.65 -7.79 -4.33
C LEU A 44 -4.67 -8.94 -4.56
N TYR A 45 -4.05 -9.43 -3.48
CA TYR A 45 -3.05 -10.49 -3.51
C TYR A 45 -3.60 -11.78 -2.89
N ASP A 46 -3.16 -12.94 -3.39
CA ASP A 46 -3.63 -14.24 -2.91
C ASP A 46 -3.18 -14.60 -1.48
N ASN A 47 -2.17 -13.90 -0.96
CA ASN A 47 -1.77 -13.94 0.45
C ASN A 47 -2.68 -13.08 1.38
N GLY A 48 -3.78 -12.54 0.84
CA GLY A 48 -4.77 -11.75 1.58
C GLY A 48 -4.41 -10.28 1.78
N VAL A 49 -3.26 -9.81 1.27
CA VAL A 49 -2.92 -8.38 1.23
C VAL A 49 -3.83 -7.66 0.25
N GLN A 50 -4.27 -6.47 0.63
CA GLN A 50 -5.03 -5.55 -0.20
C GLN A 50 -4.42 -4.16 -0.08
N ILE A 51 -4.13 -3.53 -1.22
CA ILE A 51 -3.59 -2.18 -1.31
C ILE A 51 -4.56 -1.33 -2.12
N ARG A 52 -5.01 -0.22 -1.55
CA ARG A 52 -5.87 0.76 -2.22
C ARG A 52 -5.15 2.09 -2.24
N THR A 53 -4.88 2.63 -3.42
CA THR A 53 -4.21 3.92 -3.59
C THR A 53 -5.12 4.86 -4.36
N LEU A 54 -5.50 5.97 -3.74
CA LEU A 54 -6.16 7.08 -4.41
C LEU A 54 -5.12 8.15 -4.72
N VAL A 55 -4.95 8.47 -6.00
CA VAL A 55 -4.12 9.58 -6.46
C VAL A 55 -5.05 10.70 -6.91
N THR A 56 -4.91 11.86 -6.29
CA THR A 56 -5.59 13.10 -6.68
C THR A 56 -4.56 14.12 -7.17
N ARG A 57 -5.01 15.34 -7.50
CA ARG A 57 -4.12 16.45 -7.85
C ARG A 57 -3.19 16.85 -6.70
N ASP A 58 -3.68 16.78 -5.46
CA ASP A 58 -3.02 17.39 -4.30
C ASP A 58 -2.40 16.35 -3.36
N GLU A 59 -2.99 15.15 -3.31
CA GLU A 59 -2.58 14.07 -2.41
C GLU A 59 -2.62 12.67 -3.05
N ILE A 60 -1.75 11.80 -2.51
CA ILE A 60 -1.76 10.36 -2.70
C ILE A 60 -2.11 9.74 -1.35
N ASN A 61 -3.15 8.92 -1.31
CA ASN A 61 -3.60 8.23 -0.10
C ASN A 61 -3.61 6.72 -0.33
N THR A 62 -2.75 6.01 0.40
CA THR A 62 -2.62 4.55 0.33
C THR A 62 -3.12 3.91 1.62
N LEU A 63 -4.01 2.93 1.48
CA LEU A 63 -4.49 2.06 2.55
C LEU A 63 -4.10 0.62 2.27
N ILE A 64 -3.43 -0.01 3.23
CA ILE A 64 -3.00 -1.41 3.21
C ILE A 64 -3.67 -2.12 4.39
N ASN A 65 -4.34 -3.25 4.15
CA ASN A 65 -5.02 -4.04 5.19
C ASN A 65 -4.07 -4.88 6.07
N ARG A 66 -2.87 -4.37 6.31
CA ARG A 66 -1.80 -4.98 7.11
C ARG A 66 -1.03 -3.90 7.86
N ASP A 67 -0.31 -4.32 8.89
CA ASP A 67 0.70 -3.47 9.48
C ASP A 67 1.85 -3.23 8.49
N VAL A 68 2.42 -2.04 8.55
CA VAL A 68 3.49 -1.61 7.63
C VAL A 68 4.64 -0.96 8.37
N ARG A 69 5.86 -1.17 7.88
CA ARG A 69 7.04 -0.39 8.27
C ARG A 69 7.61 0.34 7.08
N VAL A 70 7.95 1.60 7.28
CA VAL A 70 8.54 2.44 6.24
C VAL A 70 10.04 2.55 6.49
N ASP A 71 10.83 2.16 5.50
CA ASP A 71 12.25 2.43 5.43
C ASP A 71 12.48 3.57 4.43
N PHE A 72 12.68 4.77 4.98
CA PHE A 72 12.89 5.98 4.21
C PHE A 72 14.25 6.00 3.49
N ALA A 73 15.27 5.33 4.01
CA ALA A 73 16.61 5.34 3.43
C ALA A 73 16.65 4.48 2.16
N ASN A 74 16.00 3.32 2.20
CA ASN A 74 15.96 2.38 1.08
C ASN A 74 14.71 2.53 0.21
N ARG A 75 13.78 3.43 0.57
CA ARG A 75 12.50 3.67 -0.12
C ARG A 75 11.65 2.40 -0.19
N LYS A 76 11.53 1.69 0.94
CA LYS A 76 10.76 0.44 1.05
C LYS A 76 9.61 0.58 2.03
N ILE A 77 8.48 -0.01 1.68
CA ILE A 77 7.34 -0.23 2.57
C ILE A 77 7.21 -1.73 2.78
N TYR A 78 7.56 -2.19 3.97
CA TYR A 78 7.43 -3.58 4.37
C TYR A 78 6.00 -3.84 4.80
N ILE A 79 5.32 -4.76 4.12
CA ILE A 79 3.98 -5.24 4.44
C ILE A 79 4.15 -6.46 5.34
N LEU A 80 3.82 -6.29 6.62
CA LEU A 80 4.01 -7.30 7.64
C LEU A 80 2.90 -8.35 7.57
N ASP A 81 3.24 -9.60 7.90
CA ASP A 81 2.23 -10.62 8.13
C ASP A 81 1.51 -10.30 9.44
N ASN A 82 0.19 -10.38 9.39
CA ASN A 82 -0.65 -10.21 10.56
C ASN A 82 -0.98 -11.60 11.10
N ASP A 83 0.03 -12.43 11.35
CA ASP A 83 -0.14 -13.69 12.07
C ASP A 83 -0.63 -13.36 13.48
N ARG A 84 -1.93 -13.07 13.61
CA ARG A 84 -2.68 -13.53 14.77
C ARG A 84 -2.76 -15.03 14.54
N ASP A 85 -1.89 -15.77 15.20
CA ASP A 85 -2.11 -17.19 15.43
C ASP A 85 -3.55 -17.35 15.93
N GLU A 86 -4.45 -17.85 15.09
CA GLU A 86 -5.83 -18.19 15.49
C GLU A 86 -5.87 -19.50 16.30
N ASN A 87 -4.82 -19.76 17.09
CA ASN A 87 -4.74 -20.88 18.02
C ASN A 87 -4.31 -20.33 19.39
N GLY A 88 -5.28 -19.68 20.08
CA GLY A 88 -5.27 -19.53 21.52
C GLY A 88 -5.97 -20.70 22.19
#